data_AF-A0A939H180-F1
#
_entry.id   AF-A0A939H180-F1
#
_cell.length_a   1.000
_cell.length_b   1.000
_cell.length_c   1.000
_cell.angle_alpha   90.00
_cell.angle_beta   90.00
_cell.angle_gamma   90.00
#
_symmetry.space_group_name_H-M   'P 1'
#
loop_
_entity.id
_entity.type
_entity.pdbx_description
1 polymer ?
#
loop_
_entity_poly.entity_id
_entity_poly.type
_entity_poly.pdbx_seq_one_letter_code
_entity_poly.pdbx_strand_id
1 'polypeptide(L)'
;MSETLEKPGAERDAGFAKAEGTPISALVQLRQSSAWKWATPAQREVLQRIAAQRDQRLLARLTRARQAALLASAERVDANAPLLQRLAMFARLHPTTLASAGVAAVLMIGPRRLLRVVRGSLPTLLPMLLKLKR
;
A
#
# COMPACT_ATOMS: atom_id res chain seq x y z
N MET A 1 37.68 36.85 37.91
CA MET A 1 37.33 37.21 36.53
C MET A 1 37.98 36.20 35.60
N SER A 2 37.14 35.57 34.76
CA SER A 2 37.43 34.90 33.48
C SER A 2 36.76 33.53 33.42
N GLU A 3 35.46 33.59 33.10
CA GLU A 3 34.70 32.52 32.47
C GLU A 3 35.41 32.05 31.20
N THR A 4 35.74 30.77 31.12
CA THR A 4 35.99 30.08 29.86
C THR A 4 34.76 29.23 29.55
N LEU A 5 33.92 29.78 28.66
CA LEU A 5 32.79 29.15 28.00
C LEU A 5 33.21 27.85 27.31
N GLU A 6 32.90 26.71 27.93
CA GLU A 6 32.97 25.41 27.28
C GLU A 6 31.74 25.22 26.38
N LYS A 7 32.00 25.23 25.07
CA LYS A 7 31.04 25.05 23.97
C LYS A 7 30.45 23.62 23.99
N PRO A 8 29.12 23.41 24.13
CA PRO A 8 28.53 22.09 23.90
C PRO A 8 27.87 22.09 22.51
N GLY A 9 28.58 21.71 21.46
CA GLY A 9 28.00 21.86 20.11
C GLY A 9 28.71 21.23 18.92
N ALA A 10 29.46 20.13 19.07
CA ALA A 10 30.18 19.56 17.91
C ALA A 10 30.20 18.03 17.83
N GLU A 11 29.19 17.34 18.38
CA GLU A 11 29.10 15.87 18.30
C GLU A 11 27.67 15.40 17.99
N ARG A 12 27.08 15.91 16.89
CA ARG A 12 25.75 15.48 16.44
C ARG A 12 25.71 14.74 15.11
N ASP A 13 26.82 14.62 14.38
CA ASP A 13 26.75 14.21 12.97
C ASP A 13 27.51 12.92 12.61
N ALA A 14 28.16 12.25 13.55
CA ALA A 14 28.87 11.00 13.29
C ALA A 14 28.05 9.79 13.77
N GLY A 15 27.14 9.28 12.94
CA GLY A 15 26.56 7.96 13.24
C GLY A 15 25.19 7.62 12.68
N PHE A 16 24.74 8.23 11.59
CA PHE A 16 23.73 7.55 10.75
C PHE A 16 24.43 6.48 9.93
N ALA A 17 24.95 5.46 10.63
CA ALA A 17 25.56 4.29 10.03
C ALA A 17 24.53 3.63 9.10
N LYS A 18 24.87 3.65 7.82
CA LYS A 18 24.40 2.81 6.72
C LYS A 18 23.59 1.61 7.22
N ALA A 19 22.26 1.73 7.21
CA ALA A 19 21.34 0.72 7.70
C ALA A 19 21.24 -0.45 6.71
N GLU A 20 22.21 -1.37 6.77
CA GLU A 20 22.10 -2.77 6.33
C GLU A 20 21.35 -3.61 7.39
N GLY A 21 20.43 -2.99 8.13
CA GLY A 21 19.81 -3.55 9.33
C GLY A 21 18.30 -3.65 9.20
N THR A 22 17.75 -4.78 9.64
CA THR A 22 16.31 -5.02 9.86
C THR A 22 15.64 -3.75 10.44
N PRO A 23 14.45 -3.34 9.97
CA PRO A 23 13.80 -2.13 10.48
C PRO A 23 13.56 -2.28 11.99
N ILE A 24 14.40 -1.62 12.79
CA ILE A 24 14.26 -1.58 14.24
C ILE A 24 12.99 -0.79 14.55
N SER A 25 12.13 -1.34 15.41
CA SER A 25 10.91 -0.66 15.86
C SER A 25 11.25 0.72 16.43
N ALA A 26 10.51 1.73 16.00
CA ALA A 26 10.68 3.13 16.43
C ALA A 26 10.52 3.29 17.95
N LEU A 27 9.75 2.42 18.61
CA LEU A 27 9.65 2.40 20.07
C LEU A 27 10.95 1.96 20.75
N VAL A 28 11.63 0.96 20.20
CA VAL A 28 12.92 0.48 20.71
C VAL A 28 13.98 1.57 20.55
N GLN A 29 14.01 2.20 19.37
CA GLN A 29 14.92 3.31 19.09
C GLN A 29 14.64 4.52 19.99
N LEU A 30 13.36 4.85 20.23
CA LEU A 30 12.99 5.93 21.13
C LEU A 30 13.53 5.69 22.54
N ARG A 31 13.38 4.47 23.10
CA ARG A 31 13.88 4.16 24.46
C ARG A 31 15.40 4.27 24.60
N GLN A 32 16.13 4.04 23.53
CA GLN A 32 17.59 4.17 23.49
C GLN A 32 18.06 5.62 23.26
N SER A 33 17.18 6.48 22.76
CA SER A 33 17.50 7.87 22.47
C SER A 33 17.76 8.68 23.76
N SER A 34 18.67 9.65 23.66
CA SER A 34 18.92 10.62 24.73
C SER A 34 17.66 11.44 25.08
N ALA A 35 16.79 11.68 24.09
CA ALA A 35 15.50 12.35 24.28
C ALA A 35 14.60 11.64 25.30
N TRP A 36 14.67 10.31 25.42
CA TRP A 36 13.91 9.56 26.43
C TRP A 36 14.38 9.84 27.86
N LYS A 37 15.69 10.01 28.06
CA LYS A 37 16.29 10.24 29.38
C LYS A 37 15.87 11.58 29.97
N TRP A 38 15.78 12.61 29.14
CA TRP A 38 15.45 13.98 29.57
C TRP A 38 13.96 14.33 29.50
N ALA A 39 13.13 13.46 28.91
CA ALA A 39 11.69 13.71 28.81
C ALA A 39 10.97 13.53 30.15
N THR A 40 10.06 14.45 30.46
CA THR A 40 9.12 14.35 31.58
C THR A 40 8.11 13.20 31.36
N PRO A 41 7.43 12.68 32.39
CA PRO A 41 6.49 11.56 32.24
C PRO A 41 5.37 11.84 31.21
N ALA A 42 4.81 13.06 31.20
CA ALA A 42 3.81 13.45 30.21
C ALA A 42 4.38 13.46 28.77
N GLN A 43 5.63 13.93 28.59
CA GLN A 43 6.29 13.93 27.28
C GLN A 43 6.62 12.51 26.80
N ARG A 44 7.01 11.61 27.71
CA ARG A 44 7.27 10.20 27.41
C ARG A 44 6.04 9.52 26.83
N GLU A 45 4.85 9.80 27.35
CA GLU A 45 3.59 9.25 26.83
C GLU A 45 3.30 9.72 25.40
N VAL A 46 3.55 11.00 25.09
CA VAL A 46 3.40 11.54 23.73
C VAL A 46 4.42 10.90 22.79
N LEU A 47 5.69 10.80 23.19
CA LEU A 47 6.75 10.21 22.37
C LEU A 47 6.46 8.73 22.08
N GLN A 48 5.98 7.96 23.07
CA GLN A 48 5.55 6.58 22.87
C GLN A 48 4.43 6.46 21.84
N ARG A 49 3.41 7.32 21.94
CA ARG A 49 2.30 7.34 20.96
C ARG A 49 2.81 7.63 19.55
N ILE A 50 3.70 8.60 19.39
CA ILE A 50 4.30 8.95 18.09
C ILE A 50 5.11 7.78 17.53
N ALA A 51 5.93 7.13 18.35
CA ALA A 51 6.71 5.97 17.93
C ALA A 51 5.81 4.80 17.51
N ALA A 52 4.75 4.49 18.27
CA ALA A 52 3.78 3.46 17.91
C ALA A 52 3.07 3.76 16.57
N GLN A 53 2.67 5.02 16.36
CA GLN A 53 2.07 5.45 15.08
C GLN A 53 3.05 5.31 13.91
N ARG A 54 4.34 5.60 14.12
CA ARG A 54 5.37 5.44 13.08
C ARG A 54 5.55 3.98 12.70
N ASP A 55 5.60 3.08 13.68
CA ASP A 55 5.71 1.64 13.42
C ASP A 55 4.50 1.12 12.63
N GLN A 56 3.28 1.51 13.01
CA GLN A 56 2.07 1.14 12.28
C GLN A 56 2.09 1.65 10.82
N ARG A 57 2.51 2.90 10.61
CA ARG A 57 2.63 3.48 9.26
C ARG A 57 3.68 2.75 8.42
N LEU A 58 4.80 2.34 9.02
CA LEU A 58 5.83 1.58 8.35
C LEU A 58 5.31 0.21 7.93
N LEU A 59 4.64 -0.52 8.82
CA LEU A 59 4.01 -1.80 8.50
C LEU A 59 2.99 -1.65 7.36
N ALA A 60 2.13 -0.63 7.39
CA ALA A 60 1.16 -0.38 6.33
C ALA A 60 1.83 -0.08 4.97
N ARG A 61 2.99 0.58 4.96
CA ARG A 61 3.77 0.80 3.73
C ARG A 61 4.37 -0.48 3.21
N LEU A 62 4.94 -1.32 4.09
CA LEU A 62 5.52 -2.61 3.71
C LEU A 62 4.46 -3.56 3.15
N THR A 63 3.27 -3.61 3.76
CA THR A 63 2.18 -4.45 3.25
C THR A 63 1.70 -3.98 1.88
N ARG A 64 1.54 -2.67 1.67
CA ARG A 64 1.21 -2.10 0.35
C ARG A 64 2.28 -2.38 -0.68
N ALA A 65 3.55 -2.20 -0.33
CA ALA A 65 4.67 -2.49 -1.22
C ALA A 65 4.71 -3.98 -1.60
N ARG A 66 4.47 -4.88 -0.64
CA ARG A 66 4.37 -6.32 -0.89
C ARG A 66 3.19 -6.65 -1.80
N GLN A 67 2.02 -6.07 -1.56
CA GLN A 67 0.84 -6.26 -2.42
C GLN A 67 1.09 -5.74 -3.84
N ALA A 68 1.69 -4.56 -3.98
CA ALA A 68 2.08 -4.00 -5.27
C ALA A 68 3.09 -4.89 -6.00
N ALA A 69 4.09 -5.43 -5.29
CA ALA A 69 5.06 -6.36 -5.86
C ALA A 69 4.39 -7.68 -6.32
N LEU A 70 3.44 -8.21 -5.54
CA LEU A 70 2.66 -9.39 -5.94
C LEU A 70 1.81 -9.11 -7.17
N LEU A 71 1.11 -7.96 -7.23
CA LEU A 71 0.34 -7.56 -8.40
C LEU A 71 1.24 -7.36 -9.63
N ALA A 72 2.37 -6.66 -9.49
CA ALA A 72 3.35 -6.48 -10.56
C ALA A 72 3.94 -7.81 -11.06
N SER A 73 4.12 -8.79 -10.18
CA SER A 73 4.54 -10.14 -10.57
C SER A 73 3.44 -10.91 -11.32
N ALA A 74 2.18 -10.71 -10.97
CA ALA A 74 1.02 -11.28 -11.66
C ALA A 74 0.69 -10.54 -12.98
N GLU A 75 1.17 -9.31 -13.14
CA GLU A 75 1.00 -8.45 -14.31
C GLU A 75 1.98 -8.79 -15.45
N ARG A 76 2.92 -9.73 -15.25
CA ARG A 76 3.74 -10.26 -16.36
C ARG A 76 2.86 -11.06 -17.31
N VAL A 77 2.33 -10.37 -18.32
CA VAL A 77 1.56 -10.96 -19.42
C VAL A 77 2.48 -11.81 -20.28
N ASP A 78 2.27 -13.11 -20.28
CA ASP A 78 2.94 -14.01 -21.22
C ASP A 78 2.57 -13.64 -22.67
N ALA A 79 3.58 -13.43 -23.50
CA ALA A 79 3.40 -12.99 -24.88
C ALA A 79 2.70 -14.06 -25.74
N ASN A 80 2.82 -15.33 -25.35
CA ASN A 80 2.28 -16.49 -26.05
C ASN A 80 0.92 -16.95 -25.53
N ALA A 81 0.32 -16.25 -24.55
CA ALA A 81 -1.00 -16.62 -24.02
C ALA A 81 -2.12 -16.42 -25.06
N PRO A 82 -3.17 -17.27 -25.06
CA PRO A 82 -4.30 -17.13 -25.97
C PRO A 82 -4.98 -15.76 -25.85
N LEU A 83 -5.42 -15.20 -26.99
CA LEU A 83 -5.94 -13.83 -27.11
C LEU A 83 -7.05 -13.48 -26.11
N LEU A 84 -7.89 -14.46 -25.77
CA LEU A 84 -8.97 -14.29 -24.78
C LEU A 84 -8.44 -14.04 -23.35
N GLN A 85 -7.34 -14.71 -22.97
CA GLN A 85 -6.71 -14.54 -21.66
C GLN A 85 -6.01 -13.18 -21.56
N ARG A 86 -5.44 -12.69 -22.66
CA ARG A 86 -4.86 -11.34 -22.75
C ARG A 86 -5.94 -10.25 -22.63
N LEU A 87 -7.08 -10.43 -23.29
CA LEU A 87 -8.23 -9.52 -23.16
C LEU A 87 -8.79 -9.49 -21.74
N ALA A 88 -8.89 -10.64 -21.06
CA ALA A 88 -9.36 -10.70 -19.67
C ALA A 88 -8.37 -10.02 -18.70
N MET A 89 -7.06 -10.16 -18.92
CA MET A 89 -6.04 -9.44 -18.14
C MET A 89 -6.06 -7.93 -18.44
N PHE A 90 -6.19 -7.52 -19.70
CA PHE A 90 -6.31 -6.10 -20.08
C PHE A 90 -7.54 -5.44 -19.46
N ALA A 91 -8.68 -6.13 -19.47
CA ALA A 91 -9.91 -5.73 -18.81
C ALA A 91 -9.72 -5.53 -17.29
N ARG A 92 -8.89 -6.37 -16.66
CA ARG A 92 -8.59 -6.32 -15.23
C ARG A 92 -7.58 -5.23 -14.87
N LEU A 93 -6.63 -4.93 -15.76
CA LEU A 93 -5.58 -3.91 -15.58
C LEU A 93 -6.07 -2.50 -15.91
N HIS A 94 -7.02 -2.37 -16.83
CA HIS A 94 -7.58 -1.07 -17.24
C HIS A 94 -9.11 -1.01 -17.03
N PRO A 95 -9.58 -0.95 -15.78
CA PRO A 95 -11.01 -0.96 -15.48
C PRO A 95 -11.74 0.26 -16.04
N THR A 96 -11.06 1.40 -16.20
CA THR A 96 -11.64 2.62 -16.77
C THR A 96 -11.84 2.53 -18.29
N THR A 97 -10.87 1.98 -19.02
CA THR A 97 -11.00 1.78 -20.47
C THR A 97 -12.05 0.71 -20.75
N LEU A 98 -12.09 -0.36 -19.95
CA LEU A 98 -13.12 -1.39 -20.06
C LEU A 98 -14.52 -0.83 -19.75
N ALA A 99 -14.66 0.01 -18.73
CA ALA A 99 -15.93 0.68 -18.44
C ALA A 99 -16.39 1.53 -19.63
N SER A 100 -15.49 2.30 -20.24
CA SER A 100 -15.82 3.11 -21.42
C SER A 100 -16.20 2.28 -22.64
N ALA A 101 -15.45 1.20 -22.92
CA ALA A 101 -15.73 0.29 -24.04
C ALA A 101 -17.01 -0.52 -23.82
N GLY A 102 -17.26 -0.95 -22.58
CA GLY A 102 -18.48 -1.65 -22.19
C GLY A 102 -19.71 -0.76 -22.31
N VAL A 103 -19.62 0.49 -21.88
CA VAL A 103 -20.68 1.49 -22.05
C VAL A 103 -20.94 1.75 -23.54
N ALA A 104 -19.89 1.90 -24.35
CA ALA A 104 -20.03 2.07 -25.80
C ALA A 104 -20.69 0.85 -26.48
N ALA A 105 -20.30 -0.37 -26.10
CA ALA A 105 -20.89 -1.61 -26.60
C ALA A 105 -22.37 -1.75 -26.21
N VAL A 106 -22.72 -1.38 -24.97
CA VAL A 106 -24.11 -1.36 -24.48
C VAL A 106 -24.96 -0.35 -25.25
N LEU A 107 -24.42 0.83 -25.54
CA LEU A 107 -25.10 1.87 -26.33
C LEU A 107 -25.34 1.42 -27.78
N MET A 108 -24.38 0.72 -28.40
CA MET A 108 -24.52 0.17 -29.77
C MET A 108 -25.51 -1.00 -29.87
N ILE A 109 -25.55 -1.90 -28.88
CA ILE A 109 -26.43 -3.07 -28.87
C ILE A 109 -27.87 -2.70 -28.45
N GLY A 110 -28.01 -1.65 -27.65
CA GLY A 110 -29.28 -1.15 -27.15
C GLY A 110 -29.83 -1.93 -25.93
N PRO A 111 -30.63 -1.27 -25.08
CA PRO A 111 -31.03 -1.79 -23.77
C PRO A 111 -31.89 -3.06 -23.85
N ARG A 112 -32.70 -3.21 -24.92
CA ARG A 112 -33.60 -4.36 -25.07
C ARG A 112 -32.85 -5.67 -25.35
N ARG A 113 -31.75 -5.63 -26.12
CA ARG A 113 -30.90 -6.81 -26.36
C ARG A 113 -30.04 -7.13 -25.15
N LEU A 114 -29.52 -6.10 -24.46
CA LEU A 114 -28.78 -6.29 -23.22
C LEU A 114 -29.62 -7.00 -22.15
N LEU A 115 -30.86 -6.56 -21.92
CA LEU A 115 -31.77 -7.19 -20.96
C LEU A 115 -32.06 -8.66 -21.29
N ARG A 116 -32.13 -9.02 -22.58
CA ARG A 116 -32.38 -10.40 -23.01
C ARG A 116 -31.16 -11.30 -22.78
N VAL A 117 -29.96 -10.81 -23.07
CA VAL A 117 -28.70 -11.51 -22.80
C VAL A 117 -28.46 -11.64 -21.30
N VAL A 118 -28.60 -10.54 -20.54
CA VAL A 118 -28.47 -10.54 -19.08
C VAL A 118 -29.48 -11.49 -18.45
N ARG A 119 -30.75 -11.47 -18.87
CA ARG A 119 -31.77 -12.39 -18.31
C ARG A 119 -31.48 -13.87 -18.60
N GLY A 120 -30.76 -14.18 -19.68
CA GLY A 120 -30.29 -15.54 -19.98
C GLY A 120 -29.03 -15.94 -19.19
N SER A 121 -28.09 -15.01 -18.97
CA SER A 121 -26.80 -15.30 -18.32
C SER A 121 -26.76 -15.03 -16.81
N LEU A 122 -27.73 -14.29 -16.27
CA LEU A 122 -27.86 -13.97 -14.84
C LEU A 122 -27.90 -15.20 -13.91
N PRO A 123 -28.63 -16.29 -14.19
CA PRO A 123 -28.66 -17.44 -13.28
C PRO A 123 -27.29 -18.13 -13.15
N THR A 124 -26.45 -18.05 -14.18
CA THR A 124 -25.13 -18.69 -14.21
C THR A 124 -24.04 -17.82 -13.57
N LEU A 125 -24.12 -16.49 -13.73
CA LEU A 125 -23.10 -15.56 -13.22
C LEU A 125 -23.31 -15.17 -11.75
N LEU A 126 -24.57 -15.15 -11.28
CA LEU A 126 -24.91 -14.81 -9.89
C LEU A 126 -24.14 -15.64 -8.83
N PRO A 127 -24.01 -16.98 -8.93
CA PRO A 127 -23.25 -17.75 -7.95
C PRO A 127 -21.74 -17.47 -7.98
N MET A 128 -21.17 -17.09 -9.14
CA MET A 128 -19.75 -16.70 -9.22
C MET A 128 -19.50 -15.32 -8.61
N LEU A 129 -20.38 -14.36 -8.84
CA LEU A 129 -20.31 -13.01 -8.25
C LEU A 129 -20.44 -13.05 -6.72
N LEU A 130 -21.32 -13.91 -6.19
CA LEU A 130 -21.49 -14.08 -4.75
C LEU A 130 -20.28 -14.74 -4.08
N LYS A 131 -19.53 -15.59 -4.81
CA LYS A 131 -18.27 -16.18 -4.31
C LYS A 131 -17.12 -15.18 -4.23
N LEU A 132 -17.14 -14.12 -5.04
CA LEU A 132 -16.08 -13.11 -5.07
C LEU A 132 -16.21 -12.02 -3.99
N LYS A 133 -17.39 -11.94 -3.36
CA LYS A 133 -17.71 -10.95 -2.32
C LYS A 133 -17.51 -11.51 -0.89
N ARG A 134 -17.08 -12.77 -0.77
CA ARG A 134 -16.63 -13.41 0.48
C ARG A 134 -15.11 -13.39 0.51
#